data_AF-A0A1Q4BE44-F1
#
_entry.id   AF-A0A1Q4BE44-F1
#
_cell.length_a   1.000
_cell.length_b   1.000
_cell.length_c   1.000
_cell.angle_alpha   90.00
_cell.angle_beta   90.00
_cell.angle_gamma   90.00
#
_symmetry.space_group_name_H-M   'P 1'
#
loop_
_entity.id
_entity.type
_entity.pdbx_description
1 polymer ?
#
loop_
_entity_poly.entity_id
_entity_poly.type
_entity_poly.pdbx_seq_one_letter_code
_entity_poly.pdbx_strand_id
1 'polypeptide(L)'
;MANWQELIPSTRAYLMDKVLYQLHHNDDHLEAYKVDADAYLARFNLPADLVRCIKGNDVAKMYLSGVNPYLLRAHCIGMKIPEDVSLAALRSLLTRKEYNNG
;
A
#
# COMPACT_ATOMS: atom_id res chain seq x y z
N MET A 1 10.21 16.99 -4.60
CA MET A 1 9.98 15.71 -3.90
C MET A 1 9.13 14.88 -4.85
N ALA A 2 9.73 13.89 -5.50
CA ALA A 2 9.04 12.95 -6.38
C ALA A 2 8.90 11.60 -5.66
N ASN A 3 7.89 10.81 -6.00
CA ASN A 3 7.92 9.37 -5.75
C ASN A 3 8.24 8.66 -7.08
N TRP A 4 8.21 7.33 -7.08
CA TRP A 4 8.55 6.57 -8.28
C TRP A 4 7.49 6.66 -9.40
N GLN A 5 6.27 7.13 -9.08
CA GLN A 5 5.14 7.23 -10.00
C GLN A 5 4.85 8.67 -10.46
N GLU A 6 5.15 9.67 -9.62
CA GLU A 6 4.70 11.05 -9.73
C GLU A 6 5.83 12.03 -9.35
N LEU A 7 5.99 13.10 -10.15
CA LEU A 7 6.99 14.15 -9.91
C LEU A 7 6.71 14.97 -8.63
N ILE A 8 5.43 15.13 -8.29
CA ILE A 8 4.93 15.73 -7.05
C ILE A 8 3.86 14.77 -6.52
N PRO A 9 4.09 14.06 -5.39
CA PRO A 9 3.16 13.09 -4.86
C PRO A 9 1.78 13.67 -4.58
N SER A 10 0.77 12.99 -5.12
CA SER A 10 -0.63 13.27 -4.88
C SER A 10 -1.00 13.04 -3.43
N THR A 11 -2.10 13.67 -3.00
CA THR A 11 -2.73 13.39 -1.69
C THR A 11 -3.03 11.90 -1.52
N ARG A 12 -3.31 11.18 -2.61
CA ARG A 12 -3.61 9.75 -2.59
C ARG A 12 -2.39 8.92 -2.20
N ALA A 13 -1.24 9.17 -2.84
CA ALA A 13 0.02 8.53 -2.48
C ALA A 13 0.39 8.84 -1.01
N TYR A 14 0.26 10.10 -0.59
CA TYR A 14 0.50 10.50 0.80
C TYR A 14 -0.38 9.75 1.81
N LEU A 15 -1.68 9.61 1.53
CA LEU A 15 -2.60 8.92 2.44
C LEU A 15 -2.28 7.42 2.55
N MET A 16 -1.91 6.78 1.44
CA MET A 16 -1.48 5.39 1.43
C MET A 16 -0.22 5.19 2.28
N ASP A 17 0.81 6.04 2.06
CA ASP A 17 2.03 6.04 2.86
C ASP A 17 1.74 6.26 4.34
N LYS A 18 0.89 7.24 4.67
CA LYS A 18 0.51 7.56 6.04
C LYS A 18 -0.13 6.37 6.75
N VAL A 19 -1.06 5.67 6.09
CA VAL A 19 -1.73 4.51 6.67
C VAL A 19 -0.75 3.38 6.92
N LEU A 20 0.08 3.03 5.92
CA LEU A 20 1.07 1.95 6.06
C LEU A 20 2.12 2.27 7.11
N TYR A 21 2.60 3.51 7.15
CA TYR A 21 3.51 3.97 8.19
C TYR A 21 2.88 3.80 9.57
N GLN A 22 1.69 4.36 9.77
CA GLN A 22 0.99 4.31 11.06
C GLN A 22 0.70 2.89 11.52
N LEU A 23 0.32 2.01 10.59
CA LEU A 23 -0.04 0.61 10.86
C LEU A 23 1.14 -0.20 11.41
N HIS A 24 2.36 0.08 10.96
CA HIS A 24 3.56 -0.74 11.25
C HIS A 24 4.60 -0.05 12.13
N HIS A 25 4.41 1.23 12.47
CA HIS A 25 5.34 1.99 13.32
C HIS A 25 4.72 2.47 14.64
N ASN A 26 3.45 2.15 14.90
CA ASN A 26 2.84 2.36 16.20
C ASN A 26 2.41 1.03 16.77
N ASP A 27 2.73 0.83 18.04
CA ASP A 27 2.25 -0.31 18.79
C ASP A 27 0.71 -0.33 18.79
N ASP A 28 0.13 -1.52 18.84
CA ASP A 28 -1.32 -1.77 18.84
C ASP A 28 -2.10 -1.41 17.55
N HIS A 29 -1.54 -0.63 16.63
CA HIS A 29 -2.26 -0.21 15.42
C HIS A 29 -2.57 -1.39 14.49
N LEU A 30 -1.61 -2.31 14.31
CA LEU A 30 -1.84 -3.53 13.53
C LEU A 30 -2.93 -4.41 14.16
N GLU A 31 -2.97 -4.51 15.48
CA GLU A 31 -3.99 -5.29 16.18
C GLU A 31 -5.36 -4.61 16.10
N ALA A 32 -5.44 -3.29 16.28
CA ALA A 32 -6.66 -2.52 16.07
C ALA A 32 -7.21 -2.69 14.65
N TYR A 33 -6.33 -2.68 13.64
CA TYR A 33 -6.71 -2.94 12.25
C TYR A 33 -7.22 -4.36 12.02
N LYS A 34 -6.61 -5.37 12.66
CA LYS A 34 -7.09 -6.77 12.57
C LYS A 34 -8.43 -6.97 13.24
N VAL A 35 -8.72 -6.24 14.32
CA VAL A 35 -10.01 -6.28 15.03
C VAL A 35 -11.10 -5.64 14.18
N ASP A 36 -10.87 -4.42 13.68
CA ASP A 36 -11.81 -3.71 12.83
C ASP A 36 -11.10 -2.80 11.82
N ALA A 37 -10.88 -3.34 10.62
CA ALA A 37 -10.21 -2.62 9.54
C ALA A 37 -11.01 -1.40 9.07
N ASP A 38 -12.34 -1.46 9.07
CA ASP A 38 -13.18 -0.36 8.59
C ASP A 38 -13.14 0.82 9.58
N ALA A 39 -13.31 0.55 10.87
CA ALA A 39 -13.20 1.57 11.91
C ALA A 39 -11.80 2.19 11.95
N TYR A 40 -10.75 1.38 11.81
CA TYR A 40 -9.38 1.88 11.79
C TYR A 40 -9.13 2.78 10.56
N LEU A 41 -9.52 2.34 9.37
CA LEU A 41 -9.27 3.08 8.13
C LEU A 41 -10.13 4.35 7.99
N ALA A 42 -11.31 4.40 8.61
CA ALA A 42 -12.18 5.58 8.63
C ALA A 42 -11.47 6.83 9.20
N ARG A 43 -10.44 6.65 10.04
CA ARG A 43 -9.64 7.74 10.63
C ARG A 43 -8.82 8.54 9.61
N PHE A 44 -8.61 8.00 8.41
CA PHE A 44 -7.68 8.55 7.43
C PHE A 44 -8.35 9.28 6.27
N ASN A 45 -9.69 9.31 6.20
CA ASN A 45 -10.45 9.90 5.08
C ASN A 45 -9.96 9.41 3.70
N LEU A 46 -9.66 8.12 3.60
CA LEU A 46 -9.21 7.49 2.36
C LEU A 46 -10.36 7.45 1.33
N PRO A 47 -10.08 7.69 0.05
CA PRO A 47 -10.97 7.33 -1.05
C PRO A 47 -11.33 5.83 -0.98
N ALA A 48 -12.59 5.50 -1.28
CA ALA A 48 -13.14 4.15 -1.12
C ALA A 48 -12.35 3.08 -1.90
N ASP A 49 -11.74 3.45 -3.02
CA ASP A 49 -10.92 2.52 -3.80
C ASP A 49 -9.59 2.18 -3.10
N LEU A 50 -8.95 3.14 -2.42
CA LEU A 50 -7.74 2.89 -1.63
C LEU A 50 -8.05 2.02 -0.39
N VAL A 51 -9.19 2.27 0.26
CA VAL A 51 -9.68 1.41 1.36
C VAL A 51 -9.78 -0.04 0.89
N ARG A 52 -10.39 -0.27 -0.28
CA ARG A 52 -10.49 -1.61 -0.87
C ARG A 52 -9.13 -2.24 -1.17
N CYS A 53 -8.17 -1.46 -1.69
CA CYS A 53 -6.82 -1.95 -1.95
C CYS A 53 -6.12 -2.42 -0.67
N ILE A 54 -6.19 -1.63 0.40
CA ILE A 54 -5.55 -1.96 1.69
C ILE A 54 -6.23 -3.18 2.32
N LYS A 55 -7.56 -3.21 2.40
CA LYS A 55 -8.31 -4.34 2.97
C LYS A 55 -8.09 -5.64 2.20
N GLY A 56 -7.98 -5.54 0.87
CA GLY A 56 -7.74 -6.67 -0.01
C GLY A 56 -6.27 -7.09 -0.11
N ASN A 57 -5.34 -6.37 0.53
CA ASN A 57 -3.90 -6.55 0.36
C ASN A 57 -3.48 -6.62 -1.12
N ASP A 58 -4.08 -5.78 -1.99
CA ASP A 58 -3.80 -5.77 -3.43
C ASP A 58 -2.44 -5.10 -3.68
N VAL A 59 -1.35 -5.86 -3.48
CA VAL A 59 0.04 -5.37 -3.53
C VAL A 59 0.34 -4.60 -4.81
N ALA A 60 -0.16 -5.08 -5.95
CA ALA A 60 0.06 -4.44 -7.24
C ALA A 60 -0.67 -3.08 -7.35
N LYS A 61 -1.94 -3.00 -6.94
CA LYS A 61 -2.64 -1.71 -6.95
C LYS A 61 -2.13 -0.75 -5.88
N MET A 62 -1.75 -1.26 -4.71
CA MET A 62 -1.12 -0.45 -3.66
C MET A 62 0.18 0.15 -4.17
N TYR A 63 1.02 -0.64 -4.84
CA TYR A 63 2.19 -0.14 -5.57
C TYR A 63 1.77 0.97 -6.54
N LEU A 64 0.95 0.69 -7.54
CA LEU A 64 0.52 1.67 -8.55
C LEU A 64 -0.16 2.94 -8.00
N SER A 65 -0.59 2.95 -6.73
CA SER A 65 -1.07 4.16 -6.06
C SER A 65 0.03 5.15 -5.65
N GLY A 66 1.29 4.84 -5.94
CA GLY A 66 2.45 5.69 -5.64
C GLY A 66 3.01 5.52 -4.22
N VAL A 67 2.61 4.45 -3.53
CA VAL A 67 3.12 4.13 -2.18
C VAL A 67 4.62 3.88 -2.22
N ASN A 68 5.32 4.26 -1.15
CA ASN A 68 6.73 3.96 -0.96
C ASN A 68 6.95 2.43 -0.90
N PRO A 69 7.83 1.86 -1.75
CA PRO A 69 8.07 0.41 -1.79
C PRO A 69 8.52 -0.19 -0.45
N TYR A 70 9.23 0.58 0.39
CA TYR A 70 9.66 0.11 1.71
C TYR A 70 8.48 -0.02 2.69
N LEU A 71 7.53 0.93 2.65
CA LEU A 71 6.30 0.85 3.44
C LEU A 71 5.42 -0.31 2.96
N LEU A 72 5.35 -0.51 1.63
CA LEU A 72 4.64 -1.66 1.07
C LEU A 72 5.28 -2.99 1.49
N ARG A 73 6.61 -3.08 1.51
CA ARG A 73 7.31 -4.28 1.99
C ARG A 73 7.05 -4.54 3.46
N ALA A 74 7.15 -3.51 4.32
CA ALA A 74 6.80 -3.62 5.73
C ALA A 74 5.35 -4.10 5.91
N HIS A 75 4.43 -3.59 5.10
CA HIS A 75 3.04 -4.04 5.12
C HIS A 75 2.87 -5.50 4.75
N CYS A 76 3.55 -5.98 3.71
CA CYS A 76 3.53 -7.40 3.37
C CYS A 76 4.04 -8.28 4.53
N ILE A 77 5.08 -7.85 5.23
CA ILE A 77 5.62 -8.57 6.40
C ILE A 77 4.61 -8.58 7.55
N GLY A 78 4.09 -7.42 7.94
CA GLY A 78 3.15 -7.30 9.06
C GLY A 78 1.83 -8.04 8.82
N MET A 79 1.36 -8.08 7.57
CA MET A 79 0.18 -8.83 7.16
C MET A 79 0.46 -10.31 6.86
N LYS A 80 1.70 -10.77 7.05
CA LYS A 80 2.14 -12.15 6.77
C LYS A 80 1.84 -12.61 5.34
N ILE A 81 1.93 -11.70 4.37
CA ILE A 81 1.83 -12.03 2.95
C ILE A 81 3.12 -12.77 2.55
N PRO A 82 3.03 -13.99 2.00
CA PRO A 82 4.21 -14.71 1.53
C PRO A 82 5.01 -13.89 0.51
N GLU A 83 6.34 -13.99 0.58
CA GLU A 83 7.22 -13.17 -0.25
C GLU A 83 7.02 -13.46 -1.74
N ASP A 84 6.91 -14.73 -2.12
CA ASP A 84 6.61 -15.18 -3.48
C ASP A 84 5.30 -14.60 -4.02
N VAL A 85 4.25 -14.51 -3.19
CA VAL A 85 2.96 -13.88 -3.56
C VAL A 85 3.13 -12.38 -3.82
N SER A 86 3.80 -11.66 -2.91
CA SER A 86 4.04 -10.22 -3.07
C SER A 86 4.93 -9.90 -4.28
N LEU A 87 5.97 -10.71 -4.52
CA LEU A 87 6.85 -10.56 -5.67
C LEU A 87 6.14 -10.92 -6.98
N ALA A 88 5.30 -11.95 -7.00
CA ALA A 88 4.51 -12.30 -8.17
C ALA A 88 3.56 -11.16 -8.55
N ALA A 89 2.90 -10.54 -7.57
CA ALA A 89 2.04 -9.38 -7.79
C ALA A 89 2.81 -8.20 -8.41
N LEU A 90 3.99 -7.86 -7.90
CA LEU A 90 4.84 -6.79 -8.45
C LEU A 90 5.37 -7.15 -9.85
N ARG A 91 5.84 -8.38 -10.06
CA ARG A 91 6.34 -8.85 -11.36
C ARG A 91 5.25 -8.85 -12.43
N SER A 92 3.99 -9.06 -12.06
CA SER A 92 2.88 -8.97 -13.01
C SER A 92 2.79 -7.61 -13.71
N LEU A 93 3.27 -6.53 -13.06
CA LEU A 93 3.29 -5.19 -13.63
C LEU A 93 4.32 -5.02 -14.75
N LEU A 94 5.42 -5.78 -14.73
CA LEU A 94 6.46 -5.75 -15.77
C LEU A 94 5.96 -6.31 -17.10
N THR A 95 4.92 -7.15 -17.08
CA THR A 95 4.31 -7.71 -18.29
C THR A 95 3.31 -6.77 -18.95
N ARG A 96 2.94 -5.66 -18.28
CA ARG A 96 2.08 -4.63 -18.85
C ARG A 96 2.94 -3.66 -19.66
N LYS A 97 2.65 -3.55 -20.97
CA LYS A 97 3.37 -2.69 -21.95
C LYS A 97 3.57 -1.23 -21.52
N GLU A 98 2.77 -0.73 -20.59
CA GLU A 98 2.82 0.66 -20.11
C GLU A 98 3.97 0.97 -19.14
N TYR A 99 4.66 -0.06 -18.60
CA TYR A 99 5.69 0.11 -17.57
C TYR A 99 7.10 -0.33 -18.00
N ASN A 100 7.28 -0.65 -19.29
CA ASN A 100 8.55 -1.03 -19.92
C ASN A 100 9.13 0.11 -20.79
N ASN A 101 9.00 1.36 -20.34
CA ASN A 101 9.84 2.42 -20.89
C ASN A 101 11.13 2.43 -20.08
N GLY A 102 12.11 1.66 -20.58
CA GLY A 102 13.50 1.78 -20.18
C GLY A 102 14.09 3.15 -20.47
#